data_AF-A0A3B9ZXX5-F1
#
_entry.id   AF-A0A3B9ZXX5-F1
#
_cell.length_a   1.000
_cell.length_b   1.000
_cell.length_c   1.000
_cell.angle_alpha   90.00
_cell.angle_beta   90.00
_cell.angle_gamma   90.00
#
_symmetry.space_group_name_H-M   'P 1'
#
loop_
_entity.id
_entity.type
_entity.pdbx_description
1 polymer ?
#
loop_
_entity_poly.entity_id
_entity_poly.type
_entity_poly.pdbx_seq_one_letter_code
_entity_poly.pdbx_strand_id
1 'polypeptide(L)'
;MAAAGILTAGLNSAIAADAGSALEGLGPLLAVAVPEPAAPVPAAGVRALIPSQEQYNTLIWNGHSRSDWYEWWYYKVVVPETREAFYFCYGVVNPWDISQSKPASRSYVSAGSFGTSENLEQTFPVKSFHAQSASTLVRIDGNIATDRRLKGRLPGPGGEELSWDLSLEKDWGFNAMGWTMYQGGISNIFWYPAQASAFMSGSINYRGRTFLLDRAPAYQDRNWGTSFPKWWAWLVSNHFKDSPGTVLASGGGQPRIFPGIELYQGMAIGLLHKGREYAFRPGSGDPVKMDINFGKWEVSARNRAGERIEISAYAPREKFLLLKFMTPQGKEFNDYEALLGNIRVKLYSGEKLIADLETDEGGIEFGSFEKQDFESSFSSSIRLQ
;
A
#
# COMPACT_ATOMS: atom_id res chain seq x y z
N MET A 1 -58.77 -32.11 -41.21
CA MET A 1 -58.52 -30.82 -41.89
C MET A 1 -57.88 -29.89 -40.86
N ALA A 2 -56.66 -29.38 -41.03
CA ALA A 2 -55.46 -30.15 -41.37
C ALA A 2 -54.76 -30.49 -40.02
N ALA A 3 -54.34 -31.72 -39.69
CA ALA A 3 -53.44 -32.65 -40.39
C ALA A 3 -51.99 -32.12 -40.48
N ALA A 4 -50.95 -32.82 -39.98
CA ALA A 4 -50.89 -34.07 -39.18
C ALA A 4 -49.48 -34.26 -38.53
N GLY A 5 -49.33 -35.23 -37.60
CA GLY A 5 -48.03 -35.68 -37.01
C GLY A 5 -47.92 -35.50 -35.48
N ILE A 6 -47.74 -36.48 -34.56
CA ILE A 6 -47.30 -37.90 -34.58
C ILE A 6 -45.79 -38.03 -34.90
N LEU A 7 -44.86 -38.58 -34.09
CA LEU A 7 -44.78 -39.14 -32.70
C LEU A 7 -43.73 -38.33 -31.87
N THR A 8 -43.21 -38.61 -30.64
CA THR A 8 -43.17 -39.72 -29.63
C THR A 8 -42.90 -39.00 -28.28
N ALA A 9 -43.45 -39.25 -27.08
CA ALA A 9 -43.76 -40.44 -26.26
C ALA A 9 -42.57 -41.04 -25.47
N GLY A 10 -42.67 -41.06 -24.12
CA GLY A 10 -41.64 -41.46 -23.14
C GLY A 10 -41.42 -40.40 -22.04
N LEU A 11 -42.30 -40.20 -21.05
CA LEU A 11 -42.47 -41.01 -19.82
C LEU A 11 -41.12 -41.32 -19.13
N ASN A 12 -40.85 -40.92 -17.89
CA ASN A 12 -41.75 -40.95 -16.71
C ASN A 12 -41.53 -39.82 -15.67
N SER A 13 -42.43 -39.77 -14.69
CA SER A 13 -42.48 -38.80 -13.58
C SER A 13 -41.63 -39.15 -12.35
N ALA A 14 -41.39 -38.15 -11.52
CA ALA A 14 -40.55 -38.16 -10.31
C ALA A 14 -40.94 -39.15 -9.19
N ILE A 15 -39.90 -39.64 -8.50
CA ILE A 15 -39.78 -40.01 -7.07
C ILE A 15 -38.31 -39.66 -6.75
N ALA A 16 -38.00 -38.59 -6.02
CA ALA A 16 -38.11 -38.39 -4.57
C ALA A 16 -37.04 -39.17 -3.76
N ALA A 17 -36.09 -38.39 -3.21
CA ALA A 17 -35.16 -38.67 -2.11
C ALA A 17 -34.72 -40.13 -1.83
N ASP A 18 -33.49 -40.46 -2.20
CA ASP A 18 -32.47 -40.73 -1.17
C ASP A 18 -31.07 -40.34 -1.68
N ALA A 19 -30.20 -39.88 -0.78
CA ALA A 19 -28.81 -39.50 -1.06
C ALA A 19 -27.85 -39.94 0.06
N GLY A 20 -28.26 -40.96 0.84
CA GLY A 20 -27.39 -41.72 1.74
C GLY A 20 -26.75 -42.95 1.08
N SER A 21 -25.68 -43.46 1.70
CA SER A 21 -24.99 -44.73 1.37
C SER A 21 -24.58 -44.95 -0.10
N ALA A 22 -23.53 -44.25 -0.54
CA ALA A 22 -22.73 -44.63 -1.71
C ALA A 22 -21.22 -44.37 -1.50
N LEU A 23 -20.73 -44.52 -0.26
CA LEU A 23 -19.34 -44.25 0.14
C LEU A 23 -18.70 -45.36 1.01
N GLU A 24 -19.07 -46.61 0.75
CA GLU A 24 -18.33 -47.79 1.22
C GLU A 24 -17.99 -48.66 -0.01
N GLY A 25 -16.70 -48.77 -0.36
CA GLY A 25 -16.29 -49.57 -1.54
C GLY A 25 -14.98 -49.19 -2.24
N LEU A 26 -14.31 -48.09 -1.85
CA LEU A 26 -13.00 -47.72 -2.41
C LEU A 26 -11.92 -47.72 -1.32
N GLY A 27 -10.85 -48.47 -1.55
CA GLY A 27 -9.67 -48.53 -0.67
C GLY A 27 -8.80 -47.26 -0.76
N PRO A 28 -7.71 -47.19 0.02
CA PRO A 28 -6.88 -45.98 0.11
C PRO A 28 -6.24 -45.63 -1.24
N LEU A 29 -6.62 -44.47 -1.78
CA LEU A 29 -5.99 -43.89 -2.96
C LEU A 29 -4.56 -43.44 -2.63
N LEU A 30 -3.58 -44.17 -3.16
CA LEU A 30 -2.17 -43.77 -3.15
C LEU A 30 -1.98 -42.55 -4.05
N ALA A 31 -1.89 -41.36 -3.44
CA ALA A 31 -1.55 -40.14 -4.15
C ALA A 31 -0.09 -40.17 -4.61
N VAL A 32 0.14 -40.39 -5.91
CA VAL A 32 1.46 -40.25 -6.53
C VAL A 32 1.75 -38.77 -6.72
N ALA A 33 2.67 -38.23 -5.92
CA ALA A 33 3.11 -36.84 -6.06
C ALA A 33 3.94 -36.67 -7.35
N VAL A 34 3.55 -35.70 -8.18
CA VAL A 34 4.40 -35.21 -9.27
C VAL A 34 5.45 -34.28 -8.66
N PRO A 35 6.75 -34.51 -8.85
CA PRO A 35 7.78 -33.62 -8.33
C PRO A 35 7.79 -32.29 -9.11
N GLU A 36 7.83 -31.17 -8.40
CA GLU A 36 8.05 -29.86 -9.00
C GLU A 36 9.44 -29.77 -9.65
N PRO A 37 9.61 -29.04 -10.77
CA PRO A 37 10.93 -28.76 -11.32
C PRO A 37 11.74 -27.90 -10.33
N ALA A 38 12.91 -28.40 -9.92
CA ALA A 38 13.74 -27.73 -8.93
C ALA A 38 14.16 -26.32 -9.37
N ALA A 39 13.97 -25.33 -8.48
CA ALA A 39 14.42 -23.96 -8.71
C ALA A 39 15.94 -23.90 -8.93
N PRO A 40 16.45 -23.01 -9.82
CA PRO A 40 17.87 -22.94 -10.14
C PRO A 40 18.69 -22.50 -8.92
N VAL A 41 19.69 -23.31 -8.55
CA VAL A 41 20.57 -23.03 -7.42
C VAL A 41 21.44 -21.80 -7.72
N PRO A 42 21.38 -20.72 -6.92
CA PRO A 42 22.24 -19.56 -7.13
C PRO A 42 23.70 -19.90 -6.79
N ALA A 43 24.64 -19.42 -7.61
CA ALA A 43 26.06 -19.71 -7.44
C ALA A 43 26.59 -19.20 -6.09
N ALA A 44 27.39 -20.04 -5.42
CA ALA A 44 27.85 -19.81 -4.04
C ALA A 44 28.94 -18.72 -3.94
N GLY A 45 28.52 -17.45 -3.98
CA GLY A 45 29.30 -16.33 -3.46
C GLY A 45 28.85 -15.97 -2.04
N VAL A 46 29.80 -15.69 -1.14
CA VAL A 46 29.49 -15.29 0.25
C VAL A 46 28.93 -13.86 0.29
N ARG A 47 27.64 -13.72 -0.02
CA ARG A 47 26.86 -12.58 0.44
C ARG A 47 26.75 -12.67 1.96
N ALA A 48 27.06 -11.57 2.65
CA ALA A 48 26.57 -11.40 4.01
C ALA A 48 25.04 -11.54 4.02
N LEU A 49 24.49 -12.23 5.02
CA LEU A 49 23.05 -12.41 5.17
C LEU A 49 22.39 -11.05 5.46
N ILE A 50 21.95 -10.36 4.41
CA ILE A 50 21.07 -9.20 4.52
C ILE A 50 19.79 -9.70 5.22
N PRO A 51 19.38 -9.13 6.36
CA PRO A 51 18.17 -9.55 7.04
C PRO A 51 16.96 -9.47 6.11
N SER A 52 16.09 -10.48 6.14
CA SER A 52 14.89 -10.49 5.31
C SER A 52 14.04 -9.26 5.64
N GLN A 53 13.74 -8.46 4.61
CA GLN A 53 13.00 -7.21 4.78
C GLN A 53 11.52 -7.48 5.09
N GLU A 54 11.02 -8.69 4.81
CA GLU A 54 9.63 -9.09 5.07
C GLU A 54 9.25 -9.03 6.56
N GLN A 55 10.22 -9.14 7.49
CA GLN A 55 9.98 -8.92 8.92
C GLN A 55 9.56 -7.47 9.25
N TYR A 56 9.79 -6.53 8.32
CA TYR A 56 9.29 -5.16 8.40
C TYR A 56 7.91 -5.00 7.75
N ASN A 57 7.19 -6.09 7.48
CA ASN A 57 5.76 -6.09 7.18
C ASN A 57 4.90 -6.76 8.28
N THR A 58 5.49 -7.33 9.33
CA THR A 58 4.76 -7.97 10.45
C THR A 58 4.45 -6.95 11.57
N LEU A 59 4.03 -7.36 12.78
CA LEU A 59 3.94 -6.48 13.96
C LEU A 59 5.33 -6.19 14.56
N ILE A 60 5.69 -4.92 14.78
CA ILE A 60 6.93 -4.51 15.49
C ILE A 60 6.75 -4.44 17.01
N TRP A 61 5.58 -3.99 17.48
CA TRP A 61 5.34 -3.74 18.89
C TRP A 61 5.50 -5.01 19.72
N ASN A 62 6.54 -5.02 20.54
CA ASN A 62 7.06 -6.19 21.22
C ASN A 62 6.28 -6.62 22.49
N GLY A 63 5.04 -6.15 22.68
CA GLY A 63 4.24 -6.43 23.87
C GLY A 63 4.69 -5.71 25.17
N HIS A 64 5.91 -5.17 25.21
CA HIS A 64 6.53 -4.67 26.43
C HIS A 64 6.48 -3.15 26.58
N SER A 65 6.58 -2.39 25.49
CA SER A 65 6.57 -0.92 25.58
C SER A 65 5.19 -0.37 25.91
N ARG A 66 5.13 0.51 26.92
CA ARG A 66 3.99 1.38 27.27
C ARG A 66 4.20 2.84 26.85
N SER A 67 5.14 3.11 25.95
CA SER A 67 5.32 4.42 25.33
C SER A 67 4.17 4.76 24.38
N ASP A 68 4.09 6.02 23.97
CA ASP A 68 3.38 6.36 22.72
C ASP A 68 3.87 5.45 21.57
N TRP A 69 2.93 4.86 20.82
CA TRP A 69 3.24 3.99 19.69
C TRP A 69 2.08 3.90 18.69
N TYR A 70 2.38 3.70 17.41
CA TYR A 70 1.42 3.34 16.36
C TYR A 70 2.02 2.39 15.33
N GLU A 71 1.17 1.60 14.68
CA GLU A 71 1.47 0.86 13.45
C GLU A 71 0.27 0.92 12.51
N TRP A 72 0.52 1.05 11.20
CA TRP A 72 -0.49 0.80 10.19
C TRP A 72 0.08 0.12 8.94
N TRP A 73 -0.81 -0.58 8.24
CA TRP A 73 -0.59 -1.20 6.94
C TRP A 73 -1.55 -0.53 5.97
N TYR A 74 -1.02 0.21 5.02
CA TYR A 74 -1.78 0.94 4.02
C TYR A 74 -1.66 0.23 2.67
N TYR A 75 -2.80 -0.03 2.04
CA TYR A 75 -2.94 -0.73 0.77
C TYR A 75 -3.71 0.17 -0.20
N LYS A 76 -3.30 0.23 -1.48
CA LYS A 76 -4.08 0.89 -2.54
C LYS A 76 -4.06 0.11 -3.85
N VAL A 77 -5.11 0.32 -4.65
CA VAL A 77 -5.31 -0.32 -5.96
C VAL A 77 -6.02 0.63 -6.92
N VAL A 78 -5.63 0.61 -8.19
CA VAL A 78 -6.32 1.33 -9.28
C VAL A 78 -6.98 0.30 -10.18
N VAL A 79 -8.29 0.40 -10.38
CA VAL A 79 -9.05 -0.47 -11.30
C VAL A 79 -8.85 0.04 -12.74
N PRO A 80 -8.13 -0.67 -13.64
CA PRO A 80 -7.71 -0.11 -14.93
C PRO A 80 -8.86 0.34 -15.84
N GLU A 81 -9.98 -0.39 -15.81
CA GLU A 81 -11.11 -0.20 -16.74
C GLU A 81 -11.94 1.05 -16.42
N THR A 82 -12.00 1.44 -15.16
CA THR A 82 -12.76 2.62 -14.67
C THR A 82 -11.86 3.76 -14.22
N ARG A 83 -10.57 3.46 -13.95
CA ARG A 83 -9.61 4.29 -13.22
C ARG A 83 -10.09 4.73 -11.84
N GLU A 84 -11.05 4.02 -11.24
CA GLU A 84 -11.39 4.22 -9.83
C GLU A 84 -10.30 3.64 -8.94
N ALA A 85 -9.75 4.48 -8.07
CA ALA A 85 -8.70 4.11 -7.14
C ALA A 85 -9.27 3.99 -5.73
N PHE A 86 -8.95 2.87 -5.08
CA PHE A 86 -9.39 2.54 -3.72
C PHE A 86 -8.19 2.39 -2.80
N TYR A 87 -8.37 2.72 -1.52
CA TYR A 87 -7.41 2.42 -0.47
C TYR A 87 -8.06 1.67 0.69
N PHE A 88 -7.24 0.96 1.46
CA PHE A 88 -7.59 0.26 2.69
C PHE A 88 -6.44 0.42 3.68
N CYS A 89 -6.71 0.86 4.90
CA CYS A 89 -5.72 1.04 5.95
C CYS A 89 -6.18 0.35 7.24
N TYR A 90 -5.28 -0.40 7.86
CA TYR A 90 -5.51 -1.14 9.10
C TYR A 90 -4.47 -0.67 10.10
N GLY A 91 -4.88 -0.23 11.29
CA GLY A 91 -3.91 0.31 12.24
C GLY A 91 -4.30 0.23 13.71
N VAL A 92 -3.30 0.50 14.55
CA VAL A 92 -3.43 0.56 16.00
C VAL A 92 -2.61 1.72 16.57
N VAL A 93 -3.17 2.37 17.58
CA VAL A 93 -2.55 3.47 18.33
C VAL A 93 -2.58 3.10 19.80
N ASN A 94 -1.41 3.16 20.46
CA ASN A 94 -1.16 2.68 21.82
C ASN A 94 -1.65 1.22 22.05
N PRO A 95 -1.11 0.21 21.35
CA PRO A 95 -1.54 -1.20 21.46
C PRO A 95 -1.48 -1.80 22.88
N TRP A 96 -0.70 -1.20 23.79
CA TRP A 96 -0.63 -1.58 25.20
C TRP A 96 -1.83 -1.09 26.04
N ASP A 97 -2.56 -0.06 25.59
CA ASP A 97 -3.61 0.61 26.36
C ASP A 97 -4.98 -0.06 26.15
N ILE A 98 -5.04 -1.35 26.49
CA ILE A 98 -6.25 -2.18 26.48
C ILE A 98 -7.37 -1.55 27.34
N SER A 99 -6.99 -0.78 28.36
CA SER A 99 -7.82 0.03 29.24
C SER A 99 -8.44 1.28 28.62
N GLN A 100 -7.94 1.76 27.47
CA GLN A 100 -8.32 3.06 26.87
C GLN A 100 -8.15 4.24 27.85
N SER A 101 -7.04 4.26 28.58
CA SER A 101 -6.66 5.34 29.49
C SER A 101 -6.24 6.63 28.80
N LYS A 102 -5.82 6.58 27.52
CA LYS A 102 -5.59 7.75 26.66
C LYS A 102 -6.69 7.89 25.59
N PRO A 103 -7.25 9.09 25.35
CA PRO A 103 -8.27 9.31 24.31
C PRO A 103 -7.85 8.96 22.87
N ALA A 104 -6.55 8.91 22.57
CA ALA A 104 -6.04 8.54 21.25
C ALA A 104 -5.96 7.01 21.00
N SER A 105 -6.04 6.21 22.07
CA SER A 105 -5.82 4.76 22.04
C SER A 105 -6.99 4.03 21.37
N ARG A 106 -6.73 3.50 20.17
CA ARG A 106 -7.73 2.83 19.33
C ARG A 106 -7.09 1.82 18.40
N SER A 107 -7.87 0.88 17.91
CA SER A 107 -7.60 0.26 16.60
C SER A 107 -8.57 0.82 15.58
N TYR A 108 -8.22 0.78 14.30
CA TYR A 108 -9.06 1.36 13.25
C TYR A 108 -8.89 0.62 11.93
N VAL A 109 -9.98 0.59 11.16
CA VAL A 109 -9.96 0.26 9.74
C VAL A 109 -10.53 1.45 9.00
N SER A 110 -9.80 1.94 8.00
CA SER A 110 -10.32 2.92 7.06
C SER A 110 -10.20 2.44 5.63
N ALA A 111 -11.12 2.89 4.78
CA ALA A 111 -11.13 2.60 3.35
C ALA A 111 -11.92 3.68 2.61
N GLY A 112 -11.68 3.83 1.31
CA GLY A 112 -12.33 4.88 0.54
C GLY A 112 -12.10 4.78 -0.96
N SER A 113 -12.78 5.67 -1.70
CA SER A 113 -12.64 5.82 -3.15
C SER A 113 -12.26 7.26 -3.47
N PHE A 114 -11.16 7.42 -4.22
CA PHE A 114 -10.78 8.72 -4.78
C PHE A 114 -11.70 9.15 -5.92
N GLY A 115 -12.41 8.20 -6.56
CA GLY A 115 -13.37 8.49 -7.62
C GLY A 115 -14.66 9.15 -7.12
N THR A 116 -14.99 9.02 -5.83
CA THR A 116 -16.15 9.67 -5.19
C THR A 116 -15.77 10.64 -4.07
N SER A 117 -14.47 10.85 -3.85
CA SER A 117 -13.88 11.68 -2.78
C SER A 117 -14.33 11.27 -1.36
N GLU A 118 -14.46 9.97 -1.11
CA GLU A 118 -14.96 9.43 0.15
C GLU A 118 -13.89 8.70 0.96
N ASN A 119 -13.87 8.99 2.26
CA ASN A 119 -13.03 8.38 3.29
C ASN A 119 -13.96 7.88 4.41
N LEU A 120 -13.95 6.56 4.66
CA LEU A 120 -14.63 5.93 5.79
C LEU A 120 -13.57 5.46 6.79
N GLU A 121 -13.64 5.89 8.05
CA GLU A 121 -12.89 5.27 9.18
C GLU A 121 -13.88 4.72 10.20
N GLN A 122 -13.71 3.45 10.60
CA GLN A 122 -14.34 2.91 11.79
C GLN A 122 -13.27 2.64 12.84
N THR A 123 -13.46 3.21 14.03
CA THR A 123 -12.61 2.99 15.19
C THR A 123 -13.17 1.88 16.08
N PHE A 124 -12.27 1.14 16.72
CA PHE A 124 -12.56 -0.01 17.56
C PHE A 124 -11.71 0.06 18.85
N PRO A 125 -12.17 -0.54 19.96
CA PRO A 125 -11.34 -0.78 21.14
C PRO A 125 -9.98 -1.40 20.80
N VAL A 126 -8.92 -1.05 21.53
CA VAL A 126 -7.58 -1.64 21.30
C VAL A 126 -7.61 -3.17 21.42
N LYS A 127 -8.45 -3.73 22.31
CA LYS A 127 -8.69 -5.18 22.46
C LYS A 127 -9.27 -5.89 21.22
N SER A 128 -9.76 -5.16 20.22
CA SER A 128 -10.26 -5.72 18.95
C SER A 128 -9.15 -5.94 17.91
N PHE A 129 -7.95 -5.40 18.15
CA PHE A 129 -6.76 -5.61 17.32
C PHE A 129 -6.05 -6.92 17.67
N HIS A 130 -5.63 -7.65 16.65
CA HIS A 130 -4.78 -8.82 16.77
C HIS A 130 -3.85 -8.87 15.55
N ALA A 131 -2.53 -8.88 15.78
CA ALA A 131 -1.54 -9.02 14.72
C ALA A 131 -0.42 -10.00 15.09
N GLN A 132 0.28 -10.52 14.08
CA GLN A 132 1.38 -11.48 14.24
C GLN A 132 2.75 -10.83 14.00
N SER A 133 3.77 -11.25 14.75
CA SER A 133 5.17 -10.81 14.57
C SER A 133 5.96 -11.67 13.58
N ALA A 134 5.52 -12.91 13.33
CA ALA A 134 6.17 -13.86 12.43
C ALA A 134 5.63 -13.84 10.98
N SER A 135 4.55 -13.11 10.74
CA SER A 135 3.80 -13.11 9.48
C SER A 135 2.98 -11.82 9.38
N THR A 136 2.74 -11.34 8.15
CA THR A 136 1.84 -10.20 7.91
C THR A 136 0.40 -10.65 8.11
N LEU A 137 -0.06 -10.67 9.35
CA LEU A 137 -1.49 -10.81 9.67
C LEU A 137 -1.88 -9.67 10.60
N VAL A 138 -2.93 -8.96 10.20
CA VAL A 138 -3.65 -7.99 11.02
C VAL A 138 -5.13 -8.34 10.97
N ARG A 139 -5.79 -8.38 12.12
CA ARG A 139 -7.25 -8.47 12.25
C ARG A 139 -7.74 -7.39 13.19
N ILE A 140 -8.78 -6.68 12.77
CA ILE A 140 -9.48 -5.67 13.59
C ILE A 140 -10.97 -5.98 13.49
N ASP A 141 -11.53 -6.50 14.58
CA ASP A 141 -12.88 -7.08 14.62
C ASP A 141 -13.08 -8.12 13.49
N GLY A 142 -14.07 -7.96 12.61
CA GLY A 142 -14.33 -8.83 11.47
C GLY A 142 -13.46 -8.57 10.22
N ASN A 143 -12.55 -7.60 10.25
CA ASN A 143 -11.73 -7.20 9.10
C ASN A 143 -10.31 -7.80 9.19
N ILE A 144 -9.76 -8.25 8.07
CA ILE A 144 -8.47 -8.96 7.98
C ILE A 144 -7.62 -8.37 6.86
N ALA A 145 -6.33 -8.15 7.14
CA ALA A 145 -5.31 -7.81 6.16
C ALA A 145 -4.07 -8.71 6.30
N THR A 146 -3.52 -9.13 5.17
CA THR A 146 -2.23 -9.81 5.04
C THR A 146 -1.49 -9.32 3.80
N ASP A 147 -0.22 -9.70 3.66
CA ASP A 147 0.56 -9.51 2.44
C ASP A 147 -0.04 -10.22 1.21
N ARG A 148 -0.98 -11.17 1.42
CA ARG A 148 -1.58 -12.02 0.37
C ARG A 148 -3.11 -11.87 0.23
N ARG A 149 -3.79 -11.20 1.17
CA ARG A 149 -5.26 -11.05 1.16
C ARG A 149 -5.75 -9.87 1.99
N LEU A 150 -6.73 -9.13 1.46
CA LEU A 150 -7.59 -8.22 2.22
C LEU A 150 -9.00 -8.77 2.24
N LYS A 151 -9.67 -8.74 3.40
CA LYS A 151 -11.11 -9.01 3.49
C LYS A 151 -11.74 -8.17 4.60
N GLY A 152 -12.76 -7.39 4.28
CA GLY A 152 -13.37 -6.49 5.23
C GLY A 152 -14.55 -5.72 4.68
N ARG A 153 -15.14 -4.89 5.53
CA ARG A 153 -16.25 -4.00 5.21
C ARG A 153 -16.38 -2.84 6.20
N LEU A 154 -16.86 -1.71 5.72
CA LEU A 154 -17.18 -0.51 6.51
C LEU A 154 -18.58 0.02 6.18
N PRO A 155 -19.35 0.50 7.17
CA PRO A 155 -20.61 1.19 6.94
C PRO A 155 -20.37 2.57 6.31
N GLY A 156 -21.08 2.87 5.23
CA GLY A 156 -21.16 4.20 4.62
C GLY A 156 -22.22 5.08 5.29
N PRO A 157 -22.16 6.41 5.10
CA PRO A 157 -23.03 7.36 5.78
C PRO A 157 -24.51 7.27 5.40
N GLY A 158 -24.85 6.72 4.22
CA GLY A 158 -26.24 6.51 3.79
C GLY A 158 -26.83 5.14 4.19
N GLY A 159 -26.03 4.28 4.84
CA GLY A 159 -26.41 2.89 5.17
C GLY A 159 -26.02 1.86 4.10
N GLU A 160 -25.46 2.29 2.97
CA GLU A 160 -24.65 1.44 2.09
C GLU A 160 -23.41 0.87 2.81
N GLU A 161 -22.83 -0.20 2.28
CA GLU A 161 -21.58 -0.78 2.79
C GLU A 161 -20.50 -0.67 1.70
N LEU A 162 -19.26 -0.34 2.11
CA LEU A 162 -18.06 -0.57 1.30
C LEU A 162 -17.45 -1.89 1.76
N SER A 163 -17.48 -2.94 0.94
CA SER A 163 -16.91 -4.25 1.28
C SER A 163 -15.97 -4.78 0.20
N TRP A 164 -15.00 -5.60 0.61
CA TRP A 164 -13.93 -6.11 -0.25
C TRP A 164 -13.50 -7.54 0.14
N ASP A 165 -13.13 -8.33 -0.86
CA ASP A 165 -12.39 -9.59 -0.70
C ASP A 165 -11.41 -9.73 -1.87
N LEU A 166 -10.12 -9.54 -1.58
CA LEU A 166 -9.05 -9.33 -2.55
C LEU A 166 -7.85 -10.22 -2.22
N SER A 167 -7.32 -10.95 -3.18
CA SER A 167 -6.00 -11.60 -3.10
C SER A 167 -4.91 -10.69 -3.64
N LEU A 168 -3.71 -10.76 -3.06
CA LEU A 168 -2.54 -9.99 -3.44
C LEU A 168 -1.41 -10.88 -3.97
N GLU A 169 -0.75 -10.40 -5.02
CA GLU A 169 0.49 -10.97 -5.55
C GLU A 169 1.59 -9.90 -5.53
N LYS A 170 2.63 -10.12 -4.70
CA LYS A 170 3.81 -9.25 -4.59
C LYS A 170 4.70 -9.38 -5.83
N ASP A 171 5.06 -8.25 -6.44
CA ASP A 171 6.05 -8.15 -7.53
C ASP A 171 7.37 -7.56 -7.01
N TRP A 172 7.33 -6.37 -6.39
CA TRP A 172 8.53 -5.70 -5.86
C TRP A 172 8.25 -4.96 -4.55
N GLY A 173 9.29 -4.84 -3.71
CA GLY A 173 9.26 -4.09 -2.45
C GLY A 173 10.55 -3.30 -2.25
N PHE A 174 10.45 -2.11 -1.66
CA PHE A 174 11.56 -1.16 -1.59
C PHE A 174 11.89 -0.79 -0.15
N ASN A 175 13.11 -1.12 0.29
CA ASN A 175 13.66 -0.59 1.54
C ASN A 175 14.05 0.88 1.36
N ALA A 176 13.12 1.79 1.62
CA ALA A 176 13.33 3.24 1.58
C ALA A 176 14.38 3.70 2.62
N MET A 177 14.27 3.22 3.85
CA MET A 177 15.12 3.62 4.98
C MET A 177 16.58 3.13 4.86
N GLY A 178 16.85 2.11 4.05
CA GLY A 178 18.17 1.52 3.87
C GLY A 178 18.65 0.81 5.14
N TRP A 179 19.85 1.14 5.62
CA TRP A 179 20.40 0.51 6.83
C TRP A 179 19.69 0.96 8.12
N THR A 180 19.09 2.15 8.14
CA THR A 180 18.44 2.68 9.36
C THR A 180 17.19 1.88 9.74
N MET A 181 16.56 1.18 8.79
CA MET A 181 15.44 0.26 9.04
C MET A 181 15.79 -0.83 10.07
N TYR A 182 17.04 -1.28 10.08
CA TYR A 182 17.52 -2.32 11.00
C TYR A 182 17.88 -1.76 12.38
N GLN A 183 18.01 -0.44 12.54
CA GLN A 183 18.36 0.23 13.79
C GLN A 183 17.11 0.76 14.50
N GLY A 184 16.43 -0.11 15.23
CA GLY A 184 15.26 0.25 16.04
C GLY A 184 15.55 1.45 16.97
N GLY A 185 14.63 2.41 16.99
CA GLY A 185 14.71 3.61 17.84
C GLY A 185 15.56 4.77 17.31
N ILE A 186 16.22 4.65 16.14
CA ILE A 186 16.99 5.77 15.55
C ILE A 186 16.10 6.95 15.10
N SER A 187 14.86 6.66 14.73
CA SER A 187 13.85 7.61 14.24
C SER A 187 12.56 7.48 15.05
N ASN A 188 11.76 8.55 15.10
CA ASN A 188 10.42 8.54 15.70
C ASN A 188 9.35 7.92 14.78
N ILE A 189 9.63 7.79 13.48
CA ILE A 189 8.81 7.12 12.45
C ILE A 189 9.71 6.28 11.52
N PHE A 190 9.19 5.16 11.06
CA PHE A 190 9.77 4.31 10.03
C PHE A 190 8.69 3.94 9.00
N TRP A 191 9.10 3.79 7.75
CA TRP A 191 8.24 3.43 6.63
C TRP A 191 8.92 2.36 5.75
N TYR A 192 8.12 1.41 5.26
CA TYR A 192 8.58 0.37 4.34
C TYR A 192 7.51 0.07 3.27
N PRO A 193 7.72 0.50 2.00
CA PRO A 193 7.00 0.02 0.83
C PRO A 193 7.21 -1.48 0.57
N ALA A 194 6.61 -2.30 1.43
CA ALA A 194 6.75 -3.75 1.46
C ALA A 194 6.30 -4.41 0.15
N GLN A 195 5.31 -3.81 -0.51
CA GLN A 195 4.87 -4.16 -1.86
C GLN A 195 4.74 -2.87 -2.69
N ALA A 196 5.88 -2.22 -2.95
CA ALA A 196 5.98 -1.09 -3.87
C ALA A 196 5.40 -1.37 -5.26
N SER A 197 5.39 -2.64 -5.68
CA SER A 197 4.58 -3.16 -6.78
C SER A 197 3.93 -4.48 -6.37
N ALA A 198 2.64 -4.58 -6.62
CA ALA A 198 1.83 -5.78 -6.46
C ALA A 198 0.65 -5.75 -7.44
N PHE A 199 -0.06 -6.87 -7.52
CA PHE A 199 -1.32 -7.01 -8.24
C PHE A 199 -2.43 -7.47 -7.30
N MET A 200 -3.64 -6.95 -7.46
CA MET A 200 -4.83 -7.42 -6.74
C MET A 200 -5.86 -8.06 -7.70
N SER A 201 -6.41 -9.20 -7.29
CA SER A 201 -7.58 -9.82 -7.94
C SER A 201 -8.68 -10.08 -6.89
N GLY A 202 -9.95 -10.00 -7.28
CA GLY A 202 -11.09 -10.23 -6.39
C GLY A 202 -12.23 -9.25 -6.64
N SER A 203 -12.91 -8.79 -5.59
CA SER A 203 -14.00 -7.82 -5.73
C SER A 203 -14.06 -6.74 -4.64
N ILE A 204 -14.58 -5.58 -5.05
CA ILE A 204 -14.98 -4.45 -4.19
C ILE A 204 -16.44 -4.12 -4.51
N ASN A 205 -17.31 -3.99 -3.51
CA ASN A 205 -18.73 -3.69 -3.70
C ASN A 205 -19.02 -2.26 -3.22
N TYR A 206 -18.85 -1.30 -4.13
CA TYR A 206 -19.00 0.16 -3.97
C TYR A 206 -20.40 0.73 -4.25
N ARG A 207 -21.20 1.20 -3.27
CA ARG A 207 -22.47 1.95 -3.53
C ARG A 207 -23.42 1.23 -4.53
N GLY A 208 -23.57 -0.09 -4.41
CA GLY A 208 -24.40 -0.91 -5.31
C GLY A 208 -23.77 -1.27 -6.65
N ARG A 209 -22.52 -0.87 -6.91
CA ARG A 209 -21.69 -1.34 -8.04
C ARG A 209 -20.69 -2.37 -7.53
N THR A 210 -20.45 -3.43 -8.31
CA THR A 210 -19.35 -4.37 -8.05
C THR A 210 -18.22 -4.09 -9.03
N PHE A 211 -17.03 -3.83 -8.48
CA PHE A 211 -15.77 -3.80 -9.20
C PHE A 211 -15.16 -5.19 -9.11
N LEU A 212 -14.97 -5.83 -10.26
CA LEU A 212 -14.22 -7.08 -10.38
C LEU A 212 -12.80 -6.72 -10.80
N LEU A 213 -11.83 -7.18 -10.04
CA LEU A 213 -10.41 -6.92 -10.27
C LEU A 213 -9.77 -8.21 -10.77
N ASP A 214 -9.05 -8.16 -11.88
CA ASP A 214 -8.08 -9.19 -12.27
C ASP A 214 -6.72 -8.56 -12.51
N ARG A 215 -5.77 -8.87 -11.63
CA ARG A 215 -4.40 -8.35 -11.60
C ARG A 215 -4.32 -6.82 -11.70
N ALA A 216 -5.24 -6.11 -11.05
CA ALA A 216 -5.25 -4.66 -10.99
C ALA A 216 -3.98 -4.13 -10.29
N PRO A 217 -3.29 -3.10 -10.82
CA PRO A 217 -2.07 -2.56 -10.21
C PRO A 217 -2.29 -2.06 -8.78
N ALA A 218 -1.46 -2.55 -7.86
CA ALA A 218 -1.60 -2.34 -6.43
C ALA A 218 -0.27 -2.01 -5.73
N TYR A 219 -0.39 -1.38 -4.56
CA TYR A 219 0.72 -0.96 -3.71
C TYR A 219 0.40 -1.25 -2.24
N GLN A 220 1.40 -1.61 -1.44
CA GLN A 220 1.30 -1.65 0.02
C GLN A 220 2.58 -1.15 0.70
N ASP A 221 2.40 -0.35 1.74
CA ASP A 221 3.43 -0.05 2.71
C ASP A 221 3.01 -0.33 4.17
N ARG A 222 3.99 -0.27 5.05
CA ARG A 222 3.84 -0.44 6.49
C ARG A 222 4.59 0.69 7.19
N ASN A 223 3.90 1.38 8.09
CA ASN A 223 4.38 2.56 8.81
C ASN A 223 4.30 2.31 10.32
N TRP A 224 5.33 2.69 11.07
CA TRP A 224 5.38 2.48 12.52
C TRP A 224 6.22 3.52 13.26
N GLY A 225 5.89 3.82 14.51
CA GLY A 225 6.69 4.76 15.29
C GLY A 225 6.08 5.22 16.62
N THR A 226 6.75 6.19 17.24
CA THR A 226 6.35 6.83 18.51
C THR A 226 5.63 8.16 18.30
N SER A 227 5.96 8.89 17.23
CA SER A 227 5.17 10.04 16.75
C SER A 227 5.30 10.20 15.23
N PHE A 228 4.53 11.12 14.67
CA PHE A 228 4.62 11.49 13.26
C PHE A 228 5.82 12.43 13.03
N PRO A 229 6.34 12.55 11.79
CA PRO A 229 7.32 13.57 11.41
C PRO A 229 6.68 14.97 11.41
N LYS A 230 7.46 16.05 11.21
CA LYS A 230 6.87 17.40 11.06
C LYS A 230 5.94 17.47 9.84
N TRP A 231 6.39 16.87 8.75
CA TRP A 231 5.68 16.64 7.50
C TRP A 231 6.20 15.36 6.83
N TRP A 232 5.41 14.79 5.91
CA TRP A 232 5.83 13.74 4.99
C TRP A 232 5.44 14.08 3.55
N ALA A 233 6.04 13.38 2.59
CA ALA A 233 5.64 13.38 1.19
C ALA A 233 5.92 12.02 0.55
N TRP A 234 5.08 11.64 -0.42
CA TRP A 234 5.26 10.46 -1.26
C TRP A 234 5.00 10.75 -2.73
N LEU A 235 5.73 10.06 -3.60
CA LEU A 235 5.56 10.02 -5.04
C LEU A 235 5.75 8.57 -5.49
N VAL A 236 4.66 7.88 -5.83
CA VAL A 236 4.66 6.43 -6.12
C VAL A 236 3.90 6.12 -7.41
N SER A 237 4.37 5.15 -8.19
CA SER A 237 3.59 4.54 -9.28
C SER A 237 4.23 3.24 -9.73
N ASN A 238 3.41 2.23 -10.04
CA ASN A 238 3.82 0.94 -10.62
C ASN A 238 3.41 0.81 -12.10
N HIS A 239 2.88 1.88 -12.71
CA HIS A 239 2.44 1.89 -14.10
C HIS A 239 2.97 3.14 -14.81
N PHE A 240 3.89 2.93 -15.76
CA PHE A 240 4.47 3.97 -16.61
C PHE A 240 4.22 3.65 -18.09
N LYS A 241 3.87 4.67 -18.86
CA LYS A 241 3.56 4.55 -20.29
C LYS A 241 4.76 3.98 -21.05
N ASP A 242 4.51 3.02 -21.93
CA ASP A 242 5.51 2.32 -22.75
C ASP A 242 6.70 1.74 -21.94
N SER A 243 6.52 1.50 -20.64
CA SER A 243 7.58 1.03 -19.72
C SER A 243 7.07 0.03 -18.67
N PRO A 244 6.49 -1.11 -19.08
CA PRO A 244 6.05 -2.16 -18.16
C PRO A 244 7.20 -2.67 -17.27
N GLY A 245 6.88 -2.99 -16.02
CA GLY A 245 7.89 -3.37 -15.01
C GLY A 245 8.77 -2.20 -14.54
N THR A 246 8.32 -0.95 -14.74
CA THR A 246 8.93 0.24 -14.14
C THR A 246 8.10 0.68 -12.94
N VAL A 247 8.76 0.86 -11.79
CA VAL A 247 8.11 1.18 -10.51
C VAL A 247 8.87 2.26 -9.80
N LEU A 248 8.19 3.35 -9.44
CA LEU A 248 8.68 4.40 -8.57
C LEU A 248 8.10 4.21 -7.16
N ALA A 249 8.98 4.16 -6.17
CA ALA A 249 8.64 4.28 -4.76
C ALA A 249 9.52 5.36 -4.13
N SER A 250 9.02 6.60 -4.07
CA SER A 250 9.71 7.73 -3.45
C SER A 250 8.92 8.19 -2.22
N GLY A 251 9.58 8.30 -1.06
CA GLY A 251 8.91 8.61 0.20
C GLY A 251 9.85 9.13 1.28
N GLY A 252 9.37 10.08 2.07
CA GLY A 252 10.07 10.55 3.26
C GLY A 252 9.43 11.79 3.89
N GLY A 253 10.23 12.61 4.56
CA GLY A 253 9.72 13.69 5.39
C GLY A 253 10.79 14.36 6.23
N GLN A 254 10.35 14.96 7.34
CA GLN A 254 11.22 15.49 8.40
C GLN A 254 10.98 14.75 9.73
N PRO A 255 11.56 13.55 9.92
CA PRO A 255 11.54 12.83 11.18
C PRO A 255 12.44 13.48 12.24
N ARG A 256 12.28 13.06 13.49
CA ARG A 256 13.17 13.38 14.60
C ARG A 256 14.13 12.21 14.83
N ILE A 257 15.42 12.48 14.68
CA ILE A 257 16.49 11.47 14.71
C ILE A 257 17.35 11.72 15.97
N PHE A 258 17.33 10.77 16.90
CA PHE A 258 17.78 10.93 18.30
C PHE A 258 17.08 12.08 19.08
N PRO A 259 17.15 12.08 20.42
CA PRO A 259 16.69 13.22 21.22
C PRO A 259 17.60 14.45 20.99
N GLY A 260 17.08 15.46 20.31
CA GLY A 260 17.71 16.79 20.19
C GLY A 260 18.49 17.09 18.90
N ILE A 261 18.46 16.20 17.89
CA ILE A 261 19.09 16.46 16.57
C ILE A 261 18.04 16.46 15.45
N GLU A 262 17.33 17.58 15.30
CA GLU A 262 16.48 17.83 14.13
C GLU A 262 17.32 18.41 12.99
N LEU A 263 17.83 17.57 12.07
CA LEU A 263 18.57 18.07 10.89
C LEU A 263 18.59 17.16 9.65
N TYR A 264 17.82 16.06 9.61
CA TYR A 264 17.60 15.34 8.35
C TYR A 264 16.16 15.49 7.85
N GLN A 265 16.02 16.10 6.67
CA GLN A 265 14.78 16.15 5.91
C GLN A 265 15.03 15.65 4.46
N GLY A 266 14.07 14.95 3.87
CA GLY A 266 14.15 14.50 2.48
C GLY A 266 13.44 13.17 2.21
N MET A 267 13.42 12.79 0.93
CA MET A 267 12.80 11.55 0.45
C MET A 267 13.86 10.51 0.08
N ALA A 268 13.61 9.26 0.42
CA ALA A 268 14.31 8.13 -0.18
C ALA A 268 13.62 7.76 -1.50
N ILE A 269 14.40 7.56 -2.55
CA ILE A 269 13.89 7.30 -3.90
C ILE A 269 14.34 5.90 -4.34
N GLY A 270 13.37 5.06 -4.71
CA GLY A 270 13.59 3.80 -5.40
C GLY A 270 12.91 3.81 -6.76
N LEU A 271 13.66 3.52 -7.82
CA LEU A 271 13.14 3.30 -9.16
C LEU A 271 13.58 1.92 -9.64
N LEU A 272 12.65 0.97 -9.70
CA LEU A 272 12.83 -0.25 -10.50
C LEU A 272 12.63 0.14 -11.96
N HIS A 273 13.61 -0.12 -12.82
CA HIS A 273 13.46 0.06 -14.26
C HIS A 273 14.24 -1.01 -15.02
N LYS A 274 13.59 -1.71 -15.97
CA LYS A 274 14.18 -2.81 -16.77
C LYS A 274 14.89 -3.86 -15.90
N GLY A 275 14.25 -4.25 -14.79
CA GLY A 275 14.74 -5.26 -13.85
C GLY A 275 15.88 -4.80 -12.91
N ARG A 276 16.19 -3.50 -12.84
CA ARG A 276 17.24 -2.95 -11.98
C ARG A 276 16.69 -1.91 -11.00
N GLU A 277 16.96 -2.07 -9.69
CA GLU A 277 16.77 -1.01 -8.69
C GLU A 277 17.85 0.06 -8.87
N TYR A 278 17.39 1.30 -9.10
CA TYR A 278 18.14 2.53 -8.91
C TYR A 278 17.68 3.15 -7.60
N ALA A 279 18.59 3.38 -6.66
CA ALA A 279 18.25 3.90 -5.35
C ALA A 279 19.08 5.11 -4.96
N PHE A 280 18.43 6.03 -4.25
CA PHE A 280 18.96 7.28 -3.75
C PHE A 280 18.45 7.41 -2.31
N ARG A 281 19.31 7.13 -1.33
CA ARG A 281 18.90 7.01 0.07
C ARG A 281 19.57 8.11 0.89
N PRO A 282 18.80 9.06 1.48
CA PRO A 282 19.36 10.11 2.31
C PRO A 282 20.20 9.57 3.48
N GLY A 283 19.76 8.45 4.10
CA GLY A 283 20.51 7.72 5.13
C GLY A 283 21.80 7.04 4.64
N SER A 284 21.98 6.86 3.33
CA SER A 284 23.25 6.42 2.70
C SER A 284 24.18 7.60 2.40
N GLY A 285 23.78 8.85 2.70
CA GLY A 285 24.52 10.05 2.33
C GLY A 285 24.45 10.38 0.84
N ASP A 286 23.46 9.85 0.12
CA ASP A 286 23.16 10.29 -1.25
C ASP A 286 22.48 11.67 -1.17
N PRO A 287 23.01 12.74 -1.82
CA PRO A 287 22.35 14.04 -1.82
C PRO A 287 21.01 14.00 -2.56
N VAL A 288 19.95 14.36 -1.83
CA VAL A 288 18.58 14.57 -2.34
C VAL A 288 18.22 16.04 -2.15
N LYS A 289 17.75 16.68 -3.22
CA LYS A 289 17.13 18.00 -3.23
C LYS A 289 15.64 17.84 -3.52
N MET A 290 14.83 18.68 -2.90
CA MET A 290 13.37 18.57 -2.94
C MET A 290 12.78 19.97 -2.82
N ASP A 291 11.86 20.30 -3.72
CA ASP A 291 11.08 21.54 -3.74
C ASP A 291 9.59 21.14 -3.87
N ILE A 292 8.80 21.39 -2.83
CA ILE A 292 7.37 21.06 -2.78
C ILE A 292 6.61 22.37 -2.66
N ASN A 293 5.85 22.69 -3.71
CA ASN A 293 4.92 23.81 -3.75
C ASN A 293 3.54 23.20 -3.97
N PHE A 294 2.78 23.02 -2.89
CA PHE A 294 1.65 22.09 -2.79
C PHE A 294 0.74 22.08 -4.04
N GLY A 295 0.61 20.90 -4.66
CA GLY A 295 0.11 20.72 -6.03
C GLY A 295 1.21 20.38 -7.05
N LYS A 296 2.47 20.73 -6.75
CA LYS A 296 3.67 20.40 -7.53
C LYS A 296 4.85 19.96 -6.64
N TRP A 297 5.55 18.91 -7.06
CA TRP A 297 6.76 18.39 -6.43
C TRP A 297 7.89 18.30 -7.47
N GLU A 298 9.06 18.85 -7.15
CA GLU A 298 10.30 18.68 -7.94
C GLU A 298 11.36 18.05 -7.04
N VAL A 299 11.85 16.87 -7.40
CA VAL A 299 12.84 16.12 -6.62
C VAL A 299 14.02 15.76 -7.51
N SER A 300 15.25 15.96 -7.04
CA SER A 300 16.45 15.51 -7.74
C SER A 300 17.44 14.89 -6.78
N ALA A 301 18.08 13.79 -7.20
CA ALA A 301 19.07 13.11 -6.38
C ALA A 301 20.22 12.56 -7.22
N ARG A 302 21.38 12.37 -6.58
CA ARG A 302 22.55 11.72 -7.18
C ARG A 302 23.11 10.71 -6.18
N ASN A 303 23.37 9.47 -6.61
CA ASN A 303 23.87 8.42 -5.72
C ASN A 303 25.40 8.22 -5.85
N ARG A 304 25.96 7.44 -4.92
CA ARG A 304 27.40 7.10 -4.93
C ARG A 304 27.87 6.30 -6.16
N ALA A 305 26.98 5.69 -6.93
CA ALA A 305 27.31 5.00 -8.18
C ALA A 305 27.47 5.96 -9.38
N GLY A 306 27.28 7.28 -9.16
CA GLY A 306 27.38 8.30 -10.19
C GLY A 306 26.11 8.49 -11.01
N GLU A 307 25.01 7.85 -10.60
CA GLU A 307 23.70 7.92 -11.24
C GLU A 307 22.94 9.13 -10.68
N ARG A 308 22.04 9.69 -11.49
CA ARG A 308 21.25 10.88 -11.15
C ARG A 308 19.81 10.69 -11.58
N ILE A 309 18.87 11.23 -10.81
CA ILE A 309 17.43 11.19 -11.09
C ILE A 309 16.82 12.57 -10.90
N GLU A 310 15.83 12.90 -11.74
CA GLU A 310 14.91 14.02 -11.60
C GLU A 310 13.48 13.47 -11.62
N ILE A 311 12.62 13.98 -10.75
CA ILE A 311 11.19 13.63 -10.66
C ILE A 311 10.40 14.93 -10.60
N SER A 312 9.51 15.11 -11.58
CA SER A 312 8.58 16.24 -11.65
C SER A 312 7.17 15.69 -11.54
N ALA A 313 6.43 16.07 -10.50
CA ALA A 313 5.10 15.56 -10.23
C ALA A 313 4.06 16.67 -10.00
N TYR A 314 2.82 16.42 -10.40
CA TYR A 314 1.71 17.37 -10.36
C TYR A 314 0.37 16.66 -10.17
N ALA A 315 -0.50 17.23 -9.34
CA ALA A 315 -1.93 16.94 -9.37
C ALA A 315 -2.72 18.23 -9.13
N PRO A 316 -3.85 18.45 -9.82
CA PRO A 316 -4.74 19.56 -9.53
C PRO A 316 -5.56 19.27 -8.26
N ARG A 317 -6.03 20.35 -7.61
CA ARG A 317 -6.75 20.35 -6.32
C ARG A 317 -7.84 19.29 -6.21
N GLU A 318 -8.67 19.15 -7.24
CA GLU A 318 -9.85 18.28 -7.25
C GLU A 318 -9.53 16.78 -7.22
N LYS A 319 -8.27 16.38 -7.40
CA LYS A 319 -7.82 14.99 -7.22
C LYS A 319 -7.39 14.66 -5.79
N PHE A 320 -7.26 15.65 -4.90
CA PHE A 320 -6.80 15.43 -3.52
C PHE A 320 -7.94 15.08 -2.56
N LEU A 321 -7.80 13.95 -1.88
CA LEU A 321 -8.58 13.55 -0.71
C LEU A 321 -7.84 13.95 0.56
N LEU A 322 -8.55 14.56 1.52
CA LEU A 322 -8.00 14.82 2.85
C LEU A 322 -8.20 13.59 3.75
N LEU A 323 -7.10 12.89 4.04
CA LEU A 323 -7.02 11.88 5.07
C LEU A 323 -6.63 12.54 6.40
N LYS A 324 -7.33 12.18 7.48
CA LYS A 324 -7.08 12.73 8.82
C LYS A 324 -6.55 11.63 9.74
N PHE A 325 -5.28 11.75 10.09
CA PHE A 325 -4.67 10.88 11.09
C PHE A 325 -4.68 11.54 12.47
N MET A 326 -4.66 10.71 13.52
CA MET A 326 -4.49 11.19 14.90
C MET A 326 -3.35 10.42 15.55
N THR A 327 -2.29 11.15 15.93
CA THR A 327 -1.07 10.56 16.51
C THR A 327 -1.34 9.93 17.90
N PRO A 328 -0.42 9.12 18.45
CA PRO A 328 -0.55 8.58 19.82
C PRO A 328 -0.71 9.63 20.92
N GLN A 329 -0.30 10.88 20.65
CA GLN A 329 -0.43 12.04 21.52
C GLN A 329 -1.80 12.75 21.40
N GLY A 330 -2.71 12.27 20.53
CA GLY A 330 -4.01 12.91 20.29
C GLY A 330 -3.97 14.16 19.39
N LYS A 331 -2.92 14.35 18.60
CA LYS A 331 -2.83 15.47 17.64
C LYS A 331 -3.39 15.07 16.28
N GLU A 332 -4.23 15.92 15.69
CA GLU A 332 -4.64 15.81 14.27
C GLU A 332 -3.43 16.07 13.36
N PHE A 333 -3.27 15.23 12.35
CA PHE A 333 -2.30 15.36 11.26
C PHE A 333 -3.07 15.23 9.95
N ASN A 334 -2.88 16.19 9.04
CA ASN A 334 -3.65 16.31 7.81
C ASN A 334 -2.78 15.79 6.67
N ASP A 335 -3.29 14.83 5.93
CA ASP A 335 -2.61 14.22 4.80
C ASP A 335 -3.45 14.39 3.54
N TYR A 336 -2.80 14.80 2.46
CA TYR A 336 -3.45 15.16 1.21
C TYR A 336 -2.93 14.24 0.12
N GLU A 337 -3.72 13.23 -0.21
CA GLU A 337 -3.38 12.17 -1.17
C GLU A 337 -4.16 12.34 -2.49
N ALA A 338 -3.50 12.12 -3.62
CA ALA A 338 -4.11 12.00 -4.95
C ALA A 338 -3.55 10.78 -5.70
N LEU A 339 -4.40 9.83 -6.10
CA LEU A 339 -3.97 8.59 -6.76
C LEU A 339 -3.92 8.61 -8.29
N LEU A 340 -4.31 9.72 -8.91
CA LEU A 340 -4.27 9.92 -10.37
C LEU A 340 -3.47 11.18 -10.72
N GLY A 341 -2.35 11.39 -10.03
CA GLY A 341 -1.39 12.45 -10.31
C GLY A 341 -0.53 12.15 -11.54
N ASN A 342 0.00 13.21 -12.14
CA ASN A 342 1.02 13.12 -13.18
C ASN A 342 2.41 13.05 -12.56
N ILE A 343 3.24 12.09 -12.97
CA ILE A 343 4.65 12.00 -12.58
C ILE A 343 5.50 11.77 -13.82
N ARG A 344 6.56 12.56 -13.97
CA ARG A 344 7.64 12.35 -14.94
C ARG A 344 8.95 12.03 -14.20
N VAL A 345 9.69 11.05 -14.68
CA VAL A 345 10.98 10.62 -14.12
C VAL A 345 12.05 10.60 -15.20
N LYS A 346 13.11 11.39 -15.03
CA LYS A 346 14.29 11.39 -15.92
C LYS A 346 15.46 10.76 -15.16
N LEU A 347 16.01 9.67 -15.71
CA LEU A 347 17.09 8.88 -15.11
C LEU A 347 18.37 9.01 -15.94
N TYR A 348 19.49 9.22 -15.26
CA TYR A 348 20.80 9.50 -15.87
C TYR A 348 21.90 8.59 -15.31
N SER A 349 22.84 8.20 -16.18
CA SER A 349 24.12 7.61 -15.81
C SER A 349 25.22 8.63 -16.10
N GLY A 350 25.86 9.15 -15.04
CA GLY A 350 26.60 10.41 -15.14
C GLY A 350 25.64 11.54 -15.54
N GLU A 351 25.89 12.17 -16.69
CA GLU A 351 24.98 13.15 -17.30
C GLU A 351 24.28 12.62 -18.57
N LYS A 352 24.47 11.34 -18.92
CA LYS A 352 23.74 10.71 -20.03
C LYS A 352 22.36 10.29 -19.57
N LEU A 353 21.31 10.85 -20.16
CA LEU A 353 19.92 10.38 -20.02
C LEU A 353 19.81 8.93 -20.51
N ILE A 354 19.23 8.06 -19.69
CA ILE A 354 19.03 6.62 -19.98
C ILE A 354 17.57 6.16 -19.88
N ALA A 355 16.70 6.94 -19.23
CA ALA A 355 15.25 6.82 -19.32
C ALA A 355 14.59 8.19 -19.12
N ASP A 356 13.49 8.43 -19.83
CA ASP A 356 12.55 9.52 -19.62
C ASP A 356 11.18 8.85 -19.63
N LEU A 357 10.44 8.97 -18.53
CA LEU A 357 9.34 8.10 -18.15
C LEU A 357 8.18 8.96 -17.67
N GLU A 358 6.95 8.68 -18.10
CA GLU A 358 5.77 9.40 -17.64
C GLU A 358 4.60 8.49 -17.25
N THR A 359 3.79 8.99 -16.32
CA THR A 359 2.54 8.38 -15.87
C THR A 359 1.53 9.48 -15.50
N ASP A 360 0.25 9.13 -15.58
CA ASP A 360 -0.91 9.89 -15.09
C ASP A 360 -1.72 9.08 -14.05
N GLU A 361 -1.10 8.02 -13.52
CA GLU A 361 -1.55 7.12 -12.46
C GLU A 361 -0.48 7.09 -11.35
N GLY A 362 -0.07 8.29 -10.92
CA GLY A 362 0.83 8.51 -9.80
C GLY A 362 0.09 8.78 -8.50
N GLY A 363 0.45 8.06 -7.44
CA GLY A 363 0.17 8.45 -6.07
C GLY A 363 1.06 9.62 -5.68
N ILE A 364 0.44 10.73 -5.29
CA ILE A 364 1.09 11.97 -4.84
C ILE A 364 0.52 12.34 -3.48
N GLU A 365 1.37 12.43 -2.47
CA GLU A 365 0.97 12.68 -1.08
C GLU A 365 1.81 13.81 -0.47
N PHE A 366 1.18 14.65 0.35
CA PHE A 366 1.86 15.53 1.29
C PHE A 366 1.04 15.65 2.57
N GLY A 367 1.67 15.40 3.71
CA GLY A 367 1.01 15.44 5.01
C GLY A 367 1.76 16.28 6.04
N SER A 368 1.03 17.01 6.88
CA SER A 368 1.57 17.90 7.90
C SER A 368 0.60 18.16 9.05
N PHE A 369 1.12 18.60 10.21
CA PHE A 369 0.29 19.13 11.30
C PHE A 369 -0.42 20.43 10.90
N GLU A 370 0.22 21.25 10.07
CA GLU A 370 -0.33 22.47 9.50
C GLU A 370 -1.29 22.13 8.34
N LYS A 371 -2.40 22.86 8.21
CA LYS A 371 -3.37 22.67 7.12
C LYS A 371 -2.94 23.49 5.91
N GLN A 372 -2.96 22.86 4.74
CA GLN A 372 -2.58 23.53 3.50
C GLN A 372 -3.73 24.42 3.00
N ASP A 373 -3.42 25.65 2.62
CA ASP A 373 -4.35 26.54 1.94
C ASP A 373 -4.31 26.26 0.43
N PHE A 374 -5.38 25.63 -0.07
CA PHE A 374 -5.53 25.32 -1.48
C PHE A 374 -5.73 26.55 -2.37
N GLU A 375 -6.34 27.62 -1.87
CA GLU A 375 -6.67 28.78 -2.71
C GLU A 375 -5.40 29.55 -3.10
N SER A 376 -4.47 29.74 -2.15
CA SER A 376 -3.16 30.32 -2.46
C SER A 376 -2.25 29.36 -3.23
N SER A 377 -2.19 28.07 -2.83
CA SER A 377 -1.27 27.09 -3.43
C SER A 377 -1.51 26.88 -4.95
N PHE A 378 -2.77 26.84 -5.37
CA PHE A 378 -3.14 26.59 -6.77
C PHE A 378 -3.35 27.87 -7.61
N SER A 379 -3.01 29.06 -7.08
CA SER A 379 -3.26 30.36 -7.73
C SER A 379 -2.37 30.69 -8.95
N SER A 380 -1.39 29.85 -9.29
CA SER A 380 -0.43 30.09 -10.38
C SER A 380 -0.57 29.09 -11.54
N SER A 381 -0.13 29.47 -12.74
CA SER A 381 -0.21 28.64 -13.94
C SER A 381 0.87 27.55 -13.98
N ILE A 382 0.62 26.46 -13.25
CA ILE A 382 1.57 25.35 -13.08
C ILE A 382 1.91 24.67 -14.42
N ARG A 383 3.21 24.41 -14.61
CA ARG A 383 3.75 23.53 -15.66
C ARG A 383 4.76 22.55 -15.05
N LEU A 384 4.75 21.31 -15.55
CA LEU A 384 5.82 20.33 -15.36
C LEU A 384 7.08 20.74 -16.16
N GLN A 385 8.25 20.22 -15.76
CA GLN A 385 9.57 20.52 -16.37
C GLN A 385 10.16 19.32 -17.13
#